data_AF-A0A922Z3F3-F1
#
_entry.id   AF-A0A922Z3F3-F1
#
_cell.length_a   1.000
_cell.length_b   1.000
_cell.length_c   1.000
_cell.angle_alpha   90.00
_cell.angle_beta   90.00
_cell.angle_gamma   90.00
#
_symmetry.space_group_name_H-M   'P 1'
#
loop_
_entity.id
_entity.type
_entity.pdbx_description
1 polymer ?
#
loop_
_entity_poly.entity_id
_entity_poly.type
_entity_poly.pdbx_seq_one_letter_code
_entity_poly.pdbx_strand_id
1 'polypeptide(L)'
;DKTGTLTHDHLVLQEVRTRTGTTREEALQLAAGLAEASLHPVSRALALAAKTDCASSLPRPLWTSISEIAGQGMQGNTEGGLEVRLGSSAFCGVQVEPISDPGNPRAHLSDQAGWVATFELQEGLRSDARAAVQTLRDMGIGTWLLSGDKEGAARLVGQAVGVDHVIAGASPERKLAEVIALQAKGVRIAMVGDGLNDGPVLARADTSFALGHAAPLAQAQSDYVIQGGQVMDVVRTLQQARATMRTVRQNLVWAGVYNAISVPMALVGWMPPWLAGLGMAASSLLVIGNALRLARNPVSGRPPNILTPETT
;
A
#
# COMPACT_ATOMS: atom_id res chain seq x y z
N ASP A 1 7.82 3.79 -1.41
CA ASP A 1 7.64 3.47 -2.83
C ASP A 1 6.17 3.61 -3.21
N LYS A 2 5.84 3.53 -4.51
CA LYS A 2 4.48 3.62 -5.04
C LYS A 2 3.85 2.23 -5.19
N THR A 3 4.35 1.43 -6.14
CA THR A 3 3.76 0.14 -6.54
C THR A 3 3.96 -0.88 -5.43
N GLY A 4 2.93 -1.69 -5.16
CA GLY A 4 2.93 -2.67 -4.06
C GLY A 4 2.90 -2.06 -2.66
N THR A 5 3.18 -0.77 -2.50
CA THR A 5 3.27 -0.07 -1.20
C THR A 5 2.05 0.81 -0.96
N LEU A 6 1.88 1.90 -1.70
CA LEU A 6 0.71 2.79 -1.59
C LEU A 6 -0.45 2.32 -2.45
N THR A 7 -0.15 1.59 -3.51
CA THR A 7 -1.12 0.90 -4.36
C THR A 7 -1.11 -0.60 -4.10
N HIS A 8 -2.19 -1.25 -4.51
CA HIS A 8 -2.26 -2.68 -4.65
C HIS A 8 -1.72 -3.11 -6.02
N ASP A 9 -1.29 -4.37 -6.12
CA ASP A 9 -0.81 -4.96 -7.37
C ASP A 9 -1.94 -5.28 -8.37
N HIS A 10 -3.20 -4.94 -8.02
CA HIS A 10 -4.35 -5.14 -8.91
C HIS A 10 -4.84 -3.80 -9.48
N LEU A 11 -5.31 -3.89 -10.72
CA LEU A 11 -5.94 -2.78 -11.41
C LEU A 11 -7.38 -2.58 -10.93
N VAL A 12 -7.82 -1.33 -10.94
CA VAL A 12 -9.17 -0.89 -10.62
C VAL A 12 -9.68 -0.04 -11.78
N LEU A 13 -10.95 -0.23 -12.13
CA LEU A 13 -11.61 0.55 -13.16
C LEU A 13 -11.86 1.98 -12.64
N GLN A 14 -11.38 2.98 -13.38
CA GLN A 14 -11.55 4.40 -13.07
C GLN A 14 -12.70 4.98 -13.89
N GLU A 15 -12.55 4.95 -15.20
CA GLU A 15 -13.41 5.64 -16.13
C GLU A 15 -13.93 4.67 -17.19
N VAL A 16 -15.18 4.86 -17.58
CA VAL A 16 -15.80 4.15 -18.70
C VAL A 16 -16.36 5.20 -19.65
N ARG A 17 -15.81 5.26 -20.85
CA ARG A 17 -16.35 6.08 -21.93
C ARG A 17 -17.12 5.18 -22.87
N THR A 18 -18.37 5.50 -23.16
CA THR A 18 -19.24 4.68 -24.00
C THR A 18 -19.66 5.42 -25.27
N ARG A 19 -20.02 4.65 -26.29
CA ARG A 19 -20.70 5.14 -27.49
C ARG A 19 -22.06 5.71 -27.11
N THR A 20 -22.51 6.72 -27.85
CA THR A 20 -23.84 7.31 -27.71
C THR A 20 -24.92 6.23 -27.80
N GLY A 21 -25.81 6.18 -26.79
CA GLY A 21 -26.87 5.16 -26.71
C GLY A 21 -26.48 3.87 -25.99
N THR A 22 -25.23 3.72 -25.53
CA THR A 22 -24.80 2.61 -24.66
C THR A 22 -24.55 3.13 -23.25
N THR A 23 -25.20 2.50 -22.27
CA THR A 23 -24.99 2.82 -20.87
C THR A 23 -23.68 2.23 -20.35
N ARG A 24 -23.15 2.83 -19.28
CA ARG A 24 -21.96 2.30 -18.58
C ARG A 24 -22.17 0.86 -18.10
N GLU A 25 -23.36 0.55 -17.58
CA GLU A 25 -23.71 -0.77 -17.07
C GLU A 25 -23.75 -1.83 -18.17
N GLU A 26 -24.37 -1.52 -19.31
CA GLU A 26 -24.40 -2.42 -20.48
C GLU A 26 -23.01 -2.74 -21.01
N ALA A 27 -22.17 -1.71 -21.17
CA ALA A 27 -20.78 -1.88 -21.61
C ALA A 27 -19.98 -2.73 -20.62
N LEU A 28 -20.13 -2.48 -19.31
CA LEU A 28 -19.47 -3.25 -18.25
C LEU A 28 -19.91 -4.71 -18.23
N GLN A 29 -21.20 -5.01 -18.40
CA GLN A 29 -21.72 -6.38 -18.43
C GLN A 29 -21.20 -7.16 -19.66
N LEU A 30 -21.17 -6.53 -20.83
CA LEU A 30 -20.59 -7.12 -22.04
C LEU A 30 -19.10 -7.41 -21.85
N ALA A 31 -18.34 -6.45 -21.34
CA ALA A 31 -16.92 -6.63 -21.09
C ALA A 31 -16.66 -7.71 -20.03
N ALA A 32 -17.43 -7.72 -18.94
CA ALA A 32 -17.29 -8.70 -17.86
C ALA A 32 -17.56 -10.13 -18.32
N GLY A 33 -18.54 -10.33 -19.20
CA GLY A 33 -18.84 -11.64 -19.78
C GLY A 33 -17.64 -12.26 -20.51
N LEU A 34 -16.91 -11.45 -21.29
CA LEU A 34 -15.65 -11.89 -21.91
C LEU A 34 -14.52 -12.01 -20.88
N ALA A 35 -14.42 -11.05 -19.96
CA ALA A 35 -13.31 -10.91 -19.04
C ALA A 35 -13.28 -12.01 -17.95
N GLU A 36 -14.43 -12.59 -17.58
CA GLU A 36 -14.51 -13.70 -16.61
C GLU A 36 -13.79 -14.96 -17.10
N ALA A 37 -13.56 -15.11 -18.42
CA ALA A 37 -12.84 -16.24 -18.99
C ALA A 37 -11.30 -16.06 -19.04
N SER A 38 -10.77 -14.91 -18.63
CA SER A 38 -9.33 -14.59 -18.69
C SER A 38 -8.72 -14.32 -17.32
N LEU A 39 -7.48 -14.78 -17.13
CA LEU A 39 -6.69 -14.52 -15.91
C LEU A 39 -5.92 -13.19 -15.96
N HIS A 40 -5.99 -12.45 -17.08
CA HIS A 40 -5.25 -11.21 -17.26
C HIS A 40 -5.69 -10.14 -16.24
N PRO A 41 -4.76 -9.34 -15.66
CA PRO A 41 -5.09 -8.35 -14.62
C PRO A 41 -6.18 -7.35 -15.02
N VAL A 42 -6.18 -6.90 -16.28
CA VAL A 42 -7.21 -6.00 -16.84
C VAL A 42 -8.58 -6.69 -16.87
N SER A 43 -8.64 -7.94 -17.32
CA SER A 43 -9.88 -8.72 -17.37
C SER A 43 -10.46 -8.93 -15.96
N ARG A 44 -9.60 -9.30 -15.00
CA ARG A 44 -10.01 -9.44 -13.60
C ARG A 44 -10.57 -8.14 -13.02
N ALA A 45 -9.96 -7.01 -13.33
CA ALA A 45 -10.42 -5.70 -12.87
C ALA A 45 -11.80 -5.34 -13.45
N LEU A 46 -12.04 -5.63 -14.73
CA LEU A 46 -13.35 -5.40 -15.37
C LEU A 46 -14.43 -6.33 -14.81
N ALA A 47 -14.12 -7.61 -14.61
CA ALA A 47 -15.04 -8.57 -14.01
C ALA A 47 -15.39 -8.21 -12.56
N LEU A 48 -14.43 -7.72 -11.78
CA LEU A 48 -14.65 -7.20 -10.43
C LEU A 48 -15.51 -5.93 -10.46
N ALA A 49 -15.18 -4.96 -11.32
CA ALA A 49 -15.91 -3.71 -11.44
C ALA A 49 -17.38 -3.94 -11.82
N ALA A 50 -17.66 -4.87 -12.72
CA ALA A 50 -19.04 -5.22 -13.05
C ALA A 50 -19.80 -5.85 -11.87
N LYS A 51 -19.14 -6.64 -11.01
CA LYS A 51 -19.77 -7.20 -9.80
C LYS A 51 -20.08 -6.15 -8.74
N THR A 52 -19.26 -5.10 -8.63
CA THR A 52 -19.46 -4.02 -7.65
C THR A 52 -20.40 -2.92 -8.14
N ASP A 53 -20.28 -2.50 -9.41
CA ASP A 53 -21.08 -1.39 -9.99
C ASP A 53 -22.48 -1.85 -10.39
N CYS A 54 -22.66 -3.12 -10.80
CA CYS A 54 -23.97 -3.64 -11.17
C CYS A 54 -24.71 -4.14 -9.93
N ALA A 55 -25.33 -3.21 -9.20
CA ALA A 55 -26.44 -3.51 -8.30
C ALA A 55 -27.72 -3.91 -9.06
N SER A 56 -27.74 -3.71 -10.39
CA SER A 56 -28.89 -3.90 -11.26
C SER A 56 -28.98 -5.31 -11.85
N SER A 57 -30.20 -5.85 -11.86
CA SER A 57 -30.67 -7.11 -12.43
C SER A 57 -30.62 -7.17 -13.96
N LEU A 58 -29.63 -6.55 -14.60
CA LEU A 58 -29.47 -6.62 -16.04
C LEU A 58 -29.10 -8.07 -16.42
N PRO A 59 -29.82 -8.68 -17.37
CA PRO A 59 -29.51 -10.03 -17.81
C PRO A 59 -28.10 -10.06 -18.39
N ARG A 60 -27.26 -10.95 -17.86
CA ARG A 60 -25.94 -11.19 -18.44
C ARG A 60 -26.13 -11.78 -19.84
N PRO A 61 -25.41 -11.29 -20.86
CA PRO A 61 -25.44 -11.90 -22.18
C PRO A 61 -24.96 -13.34 -22.08
N LEU A 62 -25.74 -14.27 -22.66
CA LEU A 62 -25.34 -15.67 -22.78
C LEU A 62 -24.34 -15.77 -23.94
N TRP A 63 -23.17 -16.33 -23.65
CA TRP A 63 -22.08 -16.51 -24.61
C TRP A 63 -22.14 -17.90 -25.21
N THR A 64 -22.10 -17.99 -26.53
CA THR A 64 -22.01 -19.25 -27.28
C THR A 64 -20.57 -19.69 -27.45
N SER A 65 -19.65 -18.73 -27.60
CA SER A 65 -18.22 -18.97 -27.69
C SER A 65 -17.44 -17.79 -27.12
N ILE A 66 -16.33 -18.10 -26.45
CA ILE A 66 -15.35 -17.13 -25.97
C ILE A 66 -13.96 -17.68 -26.29
N SER A 67 -13.07 -16.85 -26.81
CA SER A 67 -11.68 -17.19 -27.10
C SER A 67 -10.74 -16.06 -26.74
N GLU A 68 -9.63 -16.39 -26.10
CA GLU A 68 -8.53 -15.47 -25.79
C GLU A 68 -7.48 -15.51 -26.90
N ILE A 69 -7.11 -14.35 -27.43
CA ILE A 69 -6.04 -14.18 -28.39
C ILE A 69 -4.87 -13.53 -27.66
N ALA A 70 -3.83 -14.33 -27.43
CA ALA A 70 -2.66 -13.92 -26.66
C ALA A 70 -2.05 -12.61 -27.19
N GLY A 71 -1.83 -11.66 -26.28
CA GLY A 71 -1.27 -10.34 -26.60
C GLY A 71 -2.22 -9.37 -27.28
N GLN A 72 -3.47 -9.74 -27.56
CA GLN A 72 -4.44 -8.88 -28.25
C GLN A 72 -5.71 -8.61 -27.42
N GLY A 73 -6.37 -9.66 -26.93
CA GLY A 73 -7.64 -9.53 -26.21
C GLY A 73 -8.51 -10.77 -26.24
N MET A 74 -9.76 -10.59 -25.83
CA MET A 74 -10.83 -11.58 -25.80
C MET A 74 -11.84 -11.29 -26.92
N GLN A 75 -12.35 -12.32 -27.57
CA GLN A 75 -13.51 -12.21 -28.45
C GLN A 75 -14.54 -13.27 -28.11
N GLY A 76 -15.80 -12.99 -28.41
CA GLY A 76 -16.87 -13.96 -28.21
C GLY A 76 -18.15 -13.58 -28.93
N ASN A 77 -19.00 -14.58 -29.09
CA ASN A 77 -20.31 -14.42 -29.71
C ASN A 77 -21.40 -14.64 -28.67
N THR A 78 -22.38 -13.74 -28.63
CA THR A 78 -23.58 -13.92 -27.81
C THR A 78 -24.59 -14.85 -28.51
N GLU A 79 -25.54 -15.41 -27.77
CA GLU A 79 -26.67 -16.17 -28.35
C GLU A 79 -27.47 -15.35 -29.38
N GLY A 80 -27.51 -14.01 -29.21
CA GLY A 80 -28.13 -13.08 -30.15
C GLY A 80 -27.33 -12.85 -31.45
N GLY A 81 -26.22 -13.55 -31.66
CA GLY A 81 -25.38 -13.41 -32.86
C GLY A 81 -24.47 -12.17 -32.88
N LEU A 82 -24.44 -11.39 -31.80
CA LEU A 82 -23.54 -10.25 -31.67
C LEU A 82 -22.11 -10.75 -31.40
N GLU A 83 -21.19 -10.42 -32.30
CA GLU A 83 -19.75 -10.60 -32.10
C GLU A 83 -19.18 -9.40 -31.33
N VAL A 84 -18.47 -9.69 -30.24
CA VAL A 84 -17.90 -8.68 -29.34
C VAL A 84 -16.42 -8.96 -29.13
N ARG A 85 -15.61 -7.91 -29.11
CA ARG A 85 -14.16 -7.95 -28.85
C ARG A 85 -13.81 -7.02 -27.72
N LEU A 86 -12.94 -7.49 -26.82
CA LEU A 86 -12.42 -6.77 -25.66
C LEU A 86 -10.89 -6.86 -25.66
N GLY A 87 -10.17 -5.76 -25.79
CA GLY A 87 -8.71 -5.83 -25.79
C GLY A 87 -8.01 -4.53 -26.16
N SER A 88 -6.84 -4.67 -26.79
CA SER A 88 -6.09 -3.54 -27.33
C SER A 88 -6.88 -2.77 -28.39
N SER A 89 -6.53 -1.50 -28.61
CA SER A 89 -7.15 -0.68 -29.64
C SER A 89 -7.02 -1.27 -31.04
N ALA A 90 -5.85 -1.83 -31.37
CA ALA A 90 -5.58 -2.50 -32.63
C ALA A 90 -6.49 -3.72 -32.84
N PHE A 91 -6.68 -4.53 -31.80
CA PHE A 91 -7.55 -5.71 -31.84
C PHE A 91 -9.03 -5.34 -32.04
N CYS A 92 -9.47 -4.26 -31.40
CA CYS A 92 -10.84 -3.77 -31.48
C CYS A 92 -11.09 -2.88 -32.72
N GLY A 93 -10.06 -2.61 -33.54
CA GLY A 93 -10.16 -1.72 -34.70
C GLY A 93 -10.53 -0.28 -34.35
N VAL A 94 -10.24 0.16 -33.13
CA VAL A 94 -10.62 1.49 -32.62
C VAL A 94 -9.50 2.47 -32.92
N GLN A 95 -9.80 3.51 -33.69
CA GLN A 95 -8.90 4.66 -33.81
C GLN A 95 -8.90 5.42 -32.48
N VAL A 96 -7.79 5.34 -31.76
CA VAL A 96 -7.62 6.03 -30.48
C VAL A 96 -7.36 7.49 -30.81
N GLU A 97 -8.25 8.40 -30.39
CA GLU A 97 -7.89 9.82 -30.39
C GLU A 97 -6.64 10.02 -29.52
N PRO A 98 -5.69 10.87 -29.94
CA PRO A 98 -4.47 11.12 -29.17
C PRO A 98 -4.83 11.84 -27.86
N ILE A 99 -5.06 11.07 -26.80
CA ILE A 99 -5.41 11.59 -25.48
C ILE A 99 -4.14 11.81 -24.64
N SER A 100 -4.15 12.90 -23.87
CA SER A 100 -3.03 13.51 -23.13
C SER A 100 -2.28 12.63 -22.12
N ASP A 101 -2.79 11.49 -21.68
CA ASP A 101 -2.12 10.68 -20.66
C ASP A 101 -1.93 9.21 -21.08
N PRO A 102 -0.72 8.84 -21.55
CA PRO A 102 -0.37 7.50 -22.02
C PRO A 102 0.04 6.53 -20.88
N GLY A 103 -0.16 6.90 -19.60
CA GLY A 103 0.33 6.11 -18.47
C GLY A 103 -0.57 4.96 -18.01
N ASN A 104 -1.89 5.09 -18.18
CA ASN A 104 -2.85 4.16 -17.59
C ASN A 104 -3.22 3.02 -18.55
N PRO A 105 -3.30 1.75 -18.07
CA PRO A 105 -3.79 0.64 -18.87
C PRO A 105 -5.21 0.90 -19.37
N ARG A 106 -5.45 0.67 -20.67
CA ARG A 106 -6.77 0.80 -21.29
C ARG A 106 -7.20 -0.48 -21.97
N ALA A 107 -8.48 -0.78 -21.87
CA ALA A 107 -9.13 -1.82 -22.66
C ALA A 107 -10.24 -1.19 -23.49
N HIS A 108 -10.40 -1.67 -24.73
CA HIS A 108 -11.44 -1.23 -25.63
C HIS A 108 -12.44 -2.36 -25.84
N LEU A 109 -13.71 -2.01 -25.99
CA LEU A 109 -14.79 -2.89 -26.36
C LEU A 109 -15.32 -2.47 -27.72
N SER A 110 -15.49 -3.42 -28.63
CA SER A 110 -16.09 -3.19 -29.95
C SER A 110 -17.06 -4.29 -30.32
N ASP A 111 -18.08 -3.93 -31.08
CA ASP A 111 -19.03 -4.83 -31.72
C ASP A 111 -18.95 -4.67 -33.26
N GLN A 112 -19.88 -5.32 -33.98
CA GLN A 112 -19.98 -5.22 -35.45
C GLN A 112 -20.23 -3.78 -35.94
N ALA A 113 -20.79 -2.90 -35.11
CA ALA A 113 -21.01 -1.49 -35.42
C ALA A 113 -19.81 -0.61 -35.03
N GLY A 114 -18.73 -1.19 -34.50
CA GLY A 114 -17.48 -0.51 -34.17
C GLY A 114 -17.29 -0.32 -32.67
N TRP A 115 -16.66 0.80 -32.28
CA TRP A 115 -16.35 1.08 -30.87
C TRP A 115 -17.62 1.16 -30.01
N VAL A 116 -17.60 0.45 -28.87
CA VAL A 116 -18.69 0.44 -27.88
C VAL A 116 -18.26 1.19 -26.63
N ALA A 117 -17.08 0.88 -26.09
CA ALA A 117 -16.58 1.51 -24.89
C ALA A 117 -15.05 1.48 -24.77
N THR A 118 -14.51 2.39 -23.97
CA THR A 118 -13.14 2.37 -23.49
C THR A 118 -13.15 2.37 -21.96
N PHE A 119 -12.42 1.43 -21.40
CA PHE A 119 -12.21 1.28 -19.97
C PHE A 119 -10.82 1.78 -19.63
N GLU A 120 -10.75 2.79 -18.78
CA GLU A 120 -9.48 3.29 -18.23
C GLU A 120 -9.27 2.66 -16.86
N LEU A 121 -8.15 1.96 -16.71
CA LEU A 121 -7.76 1.30 -15.46
C LEU A 121 -6.56 1.99 -14.84
N GLN A 122 -6.44 1.90 -13.54
CA GLN A 122 -5.26 2.34 -12.80
C GLN A 122 -4.95 1.36 -11.67
N GLU A 123 -3.77 1.44 -11.07
CA GLU A 123 -3.51 0.73 -9.83
C GLU A 123 -4.42 1.27 -8.71
N GLY A 124 -5.08 0.37 -7.97
CA GLY A 124 -5.92 0.75 -6.84
C GLY A 124 -5.07 1.25 -5.66
N LEU A 125 -5.43 2.38 -5.05
CA LEU A 125 -4.80 2.81 -3.80
C LEU A 125 -5.20 1.88 -2.65
N ARG A 126 -4.27 1.62 -1.72
CA ARG A 126 -4.62 0.93 -0.47
C ARG A 126 -5.59 1.81 0.33
N SER A 127 -6.63 1.20 0.89
CA SER A 127 -7.70 1.90 1.61
C SER A 127 -7.19 2.68 2.84
N ASP A 128 -6.10 2.22 3.45
CA ASP A 128 -5.47 2.83 4.62
C ASP A 128 -4.31 3.78 4.29
N ALA A 129 -3.87 3.87 3.03
CA ALA A 129 -2.70 4.68 2.64
C ALA A 129 -2.87 6.16 3.00
N ARG A 130 -4.02 6.76 2.65
CA ARG A 130 -4.30 8.17 2.94
C ARG A 130 -4.30 8.45 4.45
N ALA A 131 -4.96 7.58 5.22
CA ALA A 131 -5.01 7.73 6.67
C ALA A 131 -3.61 7.58 7.30
N ALA A 132 -2.79 6.67 6.77
CA ALA A 132 -1.43 6.45 7.26
C ALA A 132 -0.54 7.69 7.01
N VAL A 133 -0.55 8.23 5.79
CA VAL A 133 0.20 9.44 5.44
C VAL A 133 -0.27 10.65 6.23
N GLN A 134 -1.58 10.81 6.44
CA GLN A 134 -2.10 11.87 7.32
C GLN A 134 -1.53 11.73 8.74
N THR A 135 -1.59 10.53 9.31
CA THR A 135 -1.12 10.29 10.69
C THR A 135 0.39 10.53 10.81
N LEU A 136 1.18 10.17 9.79
CA LEU A 136 2.62 10.46 9.76
C LEU A 136 2.90 11.96 9.77
N ARG A 137 2.14 12.75 8.99
CA ARG A 137 2.25 14.21 8.99
C ARG A 137 1.86 14.81 10.34
N ASP A 138 0.77 14.33 10.94
CA ASP A 138 0.34 14.75 12.28
C ASP A 138 1.39 14.41 13.35
N MET A 139 2.19 13.36 13.13
CA MET A 139 3.34 12.98 13.95
C MET A 139 4.62 13.79 13.68
N GLY A 140 4.56 14.78 12.79
CA GLY A 140 5.67 15.64 12.39
C GLY A 140 6.68 14.95 11.47
N ILE A 141 6.29 13.88 10.78
CA ILE A 141 7.15 13.12 9.86
C ILE A 141 6.84 13.56 8.43
N GLY A 142 7.82 14.11 7.73
CA GLY A 142 7.69 14.45 6.31
C GLY A 142 7.66 13.20 5.43
N THR A 143 6.84 13.23 4.38
CA THR A 143 6.54 12.08 3.53
C THR A 143 6.99 12.31 2.09
N TRP A 144 7.67 11.30 1.52
CA TRP A 144 8.20 11.33 0.16
C TRP A 144 7.69 10.13 -0.63
N LEU A 145 7.22 10.38 -1.85
CA LEU A 145 6.90 9.35 -2.83
C LEU A 145 8.03 9.26 -3.86
N LEU A 146 8.77 8.16 -3.84
CA LEU A 146 9.75 7.80 -4.86
C LEU A 146 9.09 6.79 -5.80
N SER A 147 9.03 7.07 -7.10
CA SER A 147 8.41 6.18 -8.09
C SER A 147 9.19 6.16 -9.41
N GLY A 148 9.27 4.98 -10.03
CA GLY A 148 9.78 4.82 -11.40
C GLY A 148 8.78 5.24 -12.48
N ASP A 149 7.52 5.45 -12.11
CA ASP A 149 6.45 5.82 -13.03
C ASP A 149 6.62 7.23 -13.58
N LYS A 150 5.95 7.52 -14.69
CA LYS A 150 5.89 8.86 -15.27
C LYS A 150 5.27 9.88 -14.29
N GLU A 151 5.63 11.14 -14.48
CA GLU A 151 5.24 12.28 -13.65
C GLU A 151 3.73 12.33 -13.35
N GLY A 152 2.88 12.16 -14.37
CA GLY A 152 1.42 12.21 -14.23
C GLY A 152 0.89 11.18 -13.23
N ALA A 153 1.21 9.90 -13.46
CA ALA A 153 0.77 8.80 -12.61
C ALA A 153 1.29 8.94 -11.16
N ALA A 154 2.57 9.26 -11.00
CA ALA A 154 3.17 9.43 -9.67
C ALA A 154 2.56 10.61 -8.89
N ARG A 155 2.32 11.76 -9.57
CA ARG A 155 1.71 12.93 -8.92
C ARG A 155 0.24 12.69 -8.56
N LEU A 156 -0.52 12.00 -9.40
CA LEU A 156 -1.90 11.63 -9.10
C LEU A 156 -1.98 10.81 -7.81
N VAL A 157 -1.14 9.78 -7.68
CA VAL A 157 -1.08 8.96 -6.45
C VAL A 157 -0.60 9.81 -5.27
N GLY A 158 0.44 10.61 -5.45
CA GLY A 158 0.97 11.48 -4.39
C GLY A 158 -0.09 12.44 -3.86
N GLN A 159 -0.85 13.09 -4.73
CA GLN A 159 -1.96 13.98 -4.36
C GLN A 159 -3.12 13.22 -3.72
N ALA A 160 -3.48 12.06 -4.25
CA ALA A 160 -4.59 11.26 -3.73
C ALA A 160 -4.33 10.73 -2.32
N VAL A 161 -3.08 10.43 -1.97
CA VAL A 161 -2.68 9.97 -0.62
C VAL A 161 -2.30 11.15 0.28
N GLY A 162 -1.82 12.26 -0.30
CA GLY A 162 -1.46 13.48 0.42
C GLY A 162 0.00 13.51 0.88
N VAL A 163 0.93 12.98 0.09
CA VAL A 163 2.38 13.04 0.39
C VAL A 163 2.93 14.45 0.16
N ASP A 164 3.97 14.82 0.91
CA ASP A 164 4.53 16.18 0.85
C ASP A 164 5.40 16.40 -0.41
N HIS A 165 6.12 15.37 -0.82
CA HIS A 165 7.04 15.43 -1.96
C HIS A 165 6.88 14.21 -2.88
N VAL A 166 7.00 14.43 -4.19
CA VAL A 166 6.92 13.39 -5.21
C VAL A 166 8.14 13.48 -6.12
N ILE A 167 8.81 12.35 -6.29
CA ILE A 167 9.91 12.14 -7.24
C ILE A 167 9.45 11.03 -8.18
N ALA A 168 9.13 11.40 -9.42
CA ALA A 168 8.71 10.48 -10.47
C ALA A 168 9.86 10.18 -11.44
N GLY A 169 9.67 9.15 -12.28
CA GLY A 169 10.64 8.72 -13.29
C GLY A 169 12.00 8.36 -12.70
N ALA A 170 12.03 7.93 -11.44
CA ALA A 170 13.27 7.62 -10.74
C ALA A 170 13.71 6.19 -11.01
N SER A 171 14.87 6.03 -11.64
CA SER A 171 15.58 4.75 -11.68
C SER A 171 15.99 4.32 -10.25
N PRO A 172 16.28 3.03 -10.02
CA PRO A 172 16.77 2.56 -8.72
C PRO A 172 17.98 3.35 -8.21
N GLU A 173 18.91 3.72 -9.09
CA GLU A 173 20.10 4.51 -8.76
C GLU A 173 19.73 5.93 -8.35
N ARG A 174 18.76 6.53 -9.05
CA ARG A 174 18.25 7.86 -8.71
C ARG A 174 17.55 7.84 -7.35
N LYS A 175 16.71 6.83 -7.08
CA LYS A 175 16.07 6.68 -5.75
C LYS A 175 17.12 6.59 -4.64
N LEU A 176 18.19 5.81 -4.86
CA LEU A 176 19.29 5.69 -3.91
C LEU A 176 20.04 7.02 -3.71
N ALA A 177 20.34 7.74 -4.79
CA ALA A 177 21.00 9.03 -4.73
C ALA A 177 20.20 10.08 -3.94
N GLU A 178 18.87 10.09 -4.11
CA GLU A 178 17.98 10.99 -3.35
C GLU A 178 18.00 10.68 -1.85
N VAL A 179 17.96 9.39 -1.47
CA VAL A 179 18.09 8.96 -0.07
C VAL A 179 19.43 9.41 0.52
N ILE A 180 20.54 9.22 -0.21
CA ILE A 180 21.88 9.66 0.23
C ILE A 180 21.93 11.18 0.39
N ALA A 181 21.37 11.93 -0.56
CA ALA A 181 21.34 13.40 -0.52
C ALA A 181 20.54 13.94 0.68
N LEU A 182 19.42 13.30 1.02
CA LEU A 182 18.62 13.65 2.19
C LEU A 182 19.34 13.27 3.50
N GLN A 183 19.98 12.11 3.56
CA GLN A 183 20.81 11.71 4.71
C GLN A 183 21.99 12.66 4.94
N ALA A 184 22.63 13.13 3.87
CA ALA A 184 23.72 14.11 3.95
C ALA A 184 23.27 15.45 4.56
N LYS A 185 21.97 15.77 4.50
CA LYS A 185 21.36 16.94 5.17
C LYS A 185 20.98 16.65 6.64
N GLY A 186 21.32 15.47 7.17
CA GLY A 186 21.01 15.06 8.53
C GLY A 186 19.59 14.50 8.72
N VAL A 187 18.84 14.26 7.65
CA VAL A 187 17.51 13.65 7.71
C VAL A 187 17.65 12.15 7.94
N ARG A 188 16.93 11.61 8.93
CA ARG A 188 16.80 10.16 9.12
C ARG A 188 15.63 9.64 8.31
N ILE A 189 15.84 8.57 7.57
CA ILE A 189 14.89 8.08 6.57
C ILE A 189 14.41 6.69 6.94
N ALA A 190 13.08 6.54 7.01
CA ALA A 190 12.42 5.25 6.98
C ALA A 190 11.95 4.97 5.56
N MET A 191 12.52 3.96 4.89
CA MET A 191 12.09 3.55 3.55
C MET A 191 11.03 2.45 3.66
N VAL A 192 9.98 2.57 2.86
CA VAL A 192 8.86 1.63 2.82
C VAL A 192 8.68 1.16 1.38
N GLY A 193 8.75 -0.15 1.13
CA GLY A 193 8.70 -0.71 -0.22
C GLY A 193 8.20 -2.15 -0.26
N ASP A 194 7.97 -2.67 -1.47
CA ASP A 194 7.75 -4.10 -1.73
C ASP A 194 9.08 -4.86 -1.95
N GLY A 195 10.15 -4.09 -2.16
CA GLY A 195 11.55 -4.46 -2.35
C GLY A 195 11.88 -5.34 -3.56
N LEU A 196 10.98 -5.46 -4.55
CA LEU A 196 11.35 -6.06 -5.84
C LEU A 196 12.33 -5.14 -6.59
N ASN A 197 12.04 -3.83 -6.60
CA ASN A 197 12.84 -2.81 -7.30
C ASN A 197 13.62 -1.89 -6.36
N ASP A 198 13.40 -1.98 -5.05
CA ASP A 198 13.90 -1.02 -4.05
C ASP A 198 14.98 -1.58 -3.10
N GLY A 199 15.47 -2.81 -3.31
CA GLY A 199 16.43 -3.46 -2.42
C GLY A 199 17.63 -2.59 -2.01
N PRO A 200 18.38 -1.99 -2.95
CA PRO A 200 19.50 -1.09 -2.62
C PRO A 200 19.09 0.14 -1.79
N VAL A 201 17.89 0.66 -2.02
CA VAL A 201 17.35 1.84 -1.32
C VAL A 201 16.92 1.46 0.10
N LEU A 202 16.27 0.30 0.26
CA LEU A 202 15.90 -0.27 1.55
C LEU A 202 17.14 -0.51 2.42
N ALA A 203 18.17 -1.14 1.85
CA ALA A 203 19.42 -1.42 2.56
C ALA A 203 20.21 -0.16 2.97
N ARG A 204 19.99 0.97 2.28
CA ARG A 204 20.67 2.25 2.59
C ARG A 204 19.92 3.11 3.61
N ALA A 205 18.61 2.93 3.75
CA ALA A 205 17.80 3.71 4.67
C ALA A 205 18.24 3.51 6.13
N ASP A 206 17.95 4.49 6.99
CA ASP A 206 18.24 4.36 8.44
C ASP A 206 17.35 3.32 9.10
N THR A 207 16.17 3.10 8.53
CA THR A 207 15.34 1.94 8.81
C THR A 207 14.48 1.61 7.59
N SER A 208 14.12 0.34 7.43
CA SER A 208 13.42 -0.15 6.24
C SER A 208 12.24 -1.06 6.59
N PHE A 209 11.16 -0.91 5.83
CA PHE A 209 9.93 -1.67 5.95
C PHE A 209 9.59 -2.34 4.63
N ALA A 210 9.48 -3.68 4.64
CA ALA A 210 8.90 -4.45 3.55
C ALA A 210 7.40 -4.70 3.81
N LEU A 211 6.53 -4.33 2.87
CA LEU A 211 5.08 -4.56 3.01
C LEU A 211 4.60 -5.85 2.34
N GLY A 212 3.73 -6.58 3.05
CA GLY A 212 2.95 -7.69 2.53
C GLY A 212 3.81 -8.89 2.10
N HIS A 213 3.45 -9.51 0.99
CA HIS A 213 4.21 -10.60 0.35
C HIS A 213 5.37 -10.04 -0.49
N ALA A 214 6.09 -9.05 0.05
CA ALA A 214 7.32 -8.53 -0.52
C ALA A 214 8.24 -9.70 -0.94
N ALA A 215 9.00 -9.53 -2.02
CA ALA A 215 9.87 -10.59 -2.54
C ALA A 215 10.76 -11.14 -1.41
N PRO A 216 11.09 -12.46 -1.37
CA PRO A 216 11.91 -13.02 -0.29
C PRO A 216 13.25 -12.28 -0.10
N LEU A 217 13.82 -11.76 -1.19
CA LEU A 217 15.02 -10.93 -1.16
C LEU A 217 14.80 -9.58 -0.46
N ALA A 218 13.64 -8.95 -0.66
CA ALA A 218 13.25 -7.72 0.02
C ALA A 218 13.09 -7.91 1.52
N GLN A 219 12.42 -9.00 1.92
CA GLN A 219 12.22 -9.35 3.32
C GLN A 219 13.56 -9.57 4.03
N ALA A 220 14.54 -10.17 3.35
CA ALA A 220 15.87 -10.41 3.89
C ALA A 220 16.71 -9.13 4.05
N GLN A 221 16.39 -8.06 3.32
CA GLN A 221 17.11 -6.78 3.36
C GLN A 221 16.41 -5.71 4.21
N SER A 222 15.19 -5.97 4.68
CA SER A 222 14.40 -5.03 5.48
C SER A 222 14.53 -5.27 6.99
N ASP A 223 14.54 -4.20 7.78
CA ASP A 223 14.52 -4.29 9.25
C ASP A 223 13.16 -4.77 9.79
N TYR A 224 12.08 -4.41 9.10
CA TYR A 224 10.71 -4.75 9.46
C TYR A 224 9.96 -5.38 8.28
N VAL A 225 9.23 -6.47 8.55
CA VAL A 225 8.33 -7.11 7.58
C VAL A 225 6.90 -6.98 8.07
N ILE A 226 6.07 -6.24 7.34
CA ILE A 226 4.66 -5.99 7.67
C ILE A 226 3.78 -7.03 6.95
N GLN A 227 3.49 -8.14 7.63
CA GLN A 227 2.76 -9.27 7.03
C GLN A 227 1.33 -8.90 6.57
N GLY A 228 0.64 -8.03 7.30
CA GLY A 228 -0.73 -7.61 6.98
C GLY A 228 -0.85 -6.74 5.72
N GLY A 229 0.27 -6.23 5.20
CA GLY A 229 0.31 -5.34 4.04
C GLY A 229 -0.43 -4.01 4.24
N GLN A 230 -0.78 -3.64 5.48
CA GLN A 230 -1.39 -2.36 5.80
C GLN A 230 -0.29 -1.31 5.97
N VAL A 231 -0.41 -0.18 5.27
CA VAL A 231 0.48 0.98 5.44
C VAL A 231 0.38 1.53 6.86
N MET A 232 -0.80 1.41 7.48
CA MET A 232 -1.04 1.85 8.85
C MET A 232 -0.20 1.11 9.89
N ASP A 233 0.25 -0.11 9.61
CA ASP A 233 1.10 -0.85 10.55
C ASP A 233 2.50 -0.25 10.66
N VAL A 234 2.99 0.47 9.62
CA VAL A 234 4.21 1.28 9.71
C VAL A 234 4.02 2.39 10.75
N VAL A 235 2.88 3.07 10.70
CA VAL A 235 2.54 4.14 11.66
C VAL A 235 2.48 3.59 13.08
N ARG A 236 1.79 2.46 13.28
CA ARG A 236 1.69 1.80 14.60
C ARG A 236 3.06 1.39 15.12
N THR A 237 3.92 0.87 14.25
CA THR A 237 5.29 0.49 14.62
C THR A 237 6.10 1.70 15.10
N LEU A 238 5.99 2.84 14.41
CA LEU A 238 6.67 4.08 14.82
C LEU A 238 6.10 4.63 16.14
N GLN A 239 4.79 4.57 16.35
CA GLN A 239 4.16 4.96 17.61
C GLN A 239 4.63 4.08 18.76
N GLN A 240 4.67 2.76 18.55
CA GLN A 240 5.17 1.80 19.52
C GLN A 240 6.65 2.05 19.84
N ALA A 241 7.50 2.28 18.82
CA ALA A 241 8.91 2.58 19.02
C ALA A 241 9.11 3.85 19.88
N ARG A 242 8.33 4.92 19.63
CA ARG A 242 8.36 6.14 20.45
C ARG A 242 7.93 5.88 21.89
N ALA A 243 6.88 5.09 22.10
CA ALA A 243 6.41 4.71 23.44
C ALA A 243 7.46 3.87 24.20
N THR A 244 8.07 2.89 23.52
CA THR A 244 9.17 2.09 24.07
C THR A 244 10.34 2.96 24.50
N MET A 245 10.79 3.88 23.64
CA MET A 245 11.90 4.77 23.98
C MET A 245 11.59 5.71 25.14
N ARG A 246 10.32 6.11 25.31
CA ARG A 246 9.89 6.87 26.49
C ARG A 246 10.04 6.05 27.76
N THR A 247 9.61 4.79 27.76
CA THR A 247 9.75 3.86 28.89
C THR A 247 11.23 3.59 29.20
N VAL A 248 12.06 3.38 28.18
CA VAL A 248 13.52 3.19 28.36
C VAL A 248 14.15 4.41 29.03
N ARG A 249 13.83 5.63 28.55
CA ARG A 249 14.32 6.88 29.16
C ARG A 249 13.89 7.02 30.62
N GLN A 250 12.64 6.69 30.95
CA GLN A 250 12.16 6.70 32.33
C GLN A 250 12.96 5.73 33.21
N ASN A 251 13.19 4.52 32.72
CA ASN A 251 13.94 3.51 33.46
C ASN A 251 15.40 3.93 33.69
N LEU A 252 16.04 4.55 32.69
CA LEU A 252 17.40 5.09 32.83
C LEU A 252 17.46 6.27 33.80
N VAL A 253 16.45 7.17 33.79
CA VAL A 253 16.36 8.26 34.78
C VAL A 253 16.20 7.69 36.18
N TRP A 254 15.35 6.69 36.38
CA TRP A 254 15.20 6.02 37.68
C TRP A 254 16.49 5.38 38.16
N ALA A 255 17.19 4.65 37.29
CA ALA A 255 18.49 4.07 37.61
C ALA A 255 19.53 5.14 37.97
N GLY A 256 19.55 6.24 37.22
CA GLY A 256 20.42 7.39 37.48
C GLY A 256 20.15 8.03 38.84
N VAL A 257 18.88 8.31 39.16
CA VAL A 257 18.47 8.89 40.46
C VAL A 257 18.83 7.96 41.61
N TYR A 258 18.54 6.67 41.47
CA TYR A 258 18.89 5.67 42.48
C TYR A 258 20.40 5.66 42.77
N ASN A 259 21.23 5.64 41.73
CA ASN A 259 22.70 5.65 41.89
C ASN A 259 23.21 6.96 42.46
N ALA A 260 22.65 8.10 42.01
CA ALA A 260 23.03 9.43 42.50
C ALA A 260 22.77 9.60 44.00
N ILE A 261 21.76 8.94 44.56
CA ILE A 261 21.47 8.95 46.00
C ILE A 261 22.29 7.87 46.73
N SER A 262 22.35 6.67 46.17
CA SER A 262 22.93 5.51 46.86
C SER A 262 24.44 5.59 47.01
N VAL A 263 25.16 6.08 46.00
CA VAL A 263 26.63 6.16 46.02
C VAL A 263 27.15 7.13 47.10
N PRO A 264 26.68 8.39 47.20
CA PRO A 264 27.09 9.27 48.28
C PRO A 264 26.75 8.73 49.67
N MET A 265 25.55 8.15 49.85
CA MET A 265 25.17 7.58 51.15
C MET A 265 26.05 6.38 51.53
N ALA A 266 26.50 5.58 50.57
CA ALA A 266 27.47 4.51 50.81
C ALA A 266 28.84 5.06 51.21
N LEU A 267 29.32 6.12 50.55
CA LEU A 267 30.60 6.75 50.86
C LEU A 267 30.64 7.35 52.27
N VAL A 268 29.53 7.92 52.75
CA VAL A 268 29.40 8.45 54.12
C VAL A 268 29.15 7.34 55.15
N GLY A 269 29.00 6.08 54.71
CA GLY A 269 28.77 4.92 55.57
C GLY A 269 27.32 4.76 56.04
N TRP A 270 26.39 5.54 55.51
CA TRP A 270 24.96 5.51 55.85
C TRP A 270 24.16 4.46 55.06
N MET A 271 24.74 3.89 54.00
CA MET A 271 24.13 2.82 53.21
C MET A 271 24.86 1.48 53.39
N PRO A 272 24.37 0.57 54.27
CA PRO A 272 24.94 -0.77 54.38
C PRO A 272 24.63 -1.63 53.12
N PRO A 273 25.49 -2.60 52.75
CA PRO A 273 25.37 -3.34 51.48
C PRO A 273 24.04 -4.07 51.27
N TRP A 274 23.41 -4.59 52.34
CA TRP A 274 22.13 -5.29 52.25
C TRP A 274 20.98 -4.34 51.85
N LEU A 275 21.04 -3.07 52.28
CA LEU A 275 20.03 -2.06 51.96
C LEU A 275 20.14 -1.63 50.49
N ALA A 276 21.38 -1.49 50.00
CA ALA A 276 21.64 -1.28 48.58
C ALA A 276 21.16 -2.47 47.71
N GLY A 277 21.31 -3.71 48.19
CA GLY A 277 20.79 -4.90 47.53
C GLY A 277 19.26 -4.89 47.43
N LEU A 278 18.56 -4.51 48.50
CA LEU A 278 17.10 -4.38 48.52
C LEU A 278 16.61 -3.29 47.56
N GLY A 279 17.28 -2.13 47.53
CA GLY A 279 16.98 -1.05 46.60
C GLY A 279 17.12 -1.46 45.13
N MET A 280 18.15 -2.26 44.81
CA MET A 280 18.37 -2.79 43.47
C MET A 280 17.24 -3.76 43.02
N ALA A 281 16.77 -4.61 43.94
CA ALA A 281 15.65 -5.51 43.69
C ALA A 281 14.32 -4.74 43.50
N ALA A 282 14.05 -3.72 44.33
CA ALA A 282 12.88 -2.86 44.20
C ALA A 282 12.89 -2.04 42.90
N SER A 283 14.06 -1.52 42.51
CA SER A 283 14.24 -0.82 41.24
C SER A 283 13.96 -1.73 40.04
N SER A 284 14.42 -2.99 40.09
CA SER A 284 14.14 -3.98 39.05
C SER A 284 12.63 -4.25 38.92
N LEU A 285 11.92 -4.40 40.03
CA LEU A 285 10.47 -4.58 40.05
C LEU A 285 9.72 -3.37 39.48
N LEU A 286 10.14 -2.15 39.80
CA LEU A 286 9.57 -0.92 39.24
C LEU A 286 9.80 -0.81 37.73
N VAL A 287 11.01 -1.14 37.26
CA VAL A 287 11.36 -1.16 35.83
C VAL A 287 10.52 -2.18 35.06
N ILE A 288 10.38 -3.40 35.61
CA ILE A 288 9.52 -4.45 35.05
C ILE A 288 8.06 -3.99 35.03
N GLY A 289 7.57 -3.43 36.13
CA GLY A 289 6.22 -2.88 36.22
C GLY A 289 5.97 -1.77 35.19
N ASN A 290 6.94 -0.88 34.98
CA ASN A 290 6.84 0.19 33.99
C ASN A 290 6.86 -0.36 32.55
N ALA A 291 7.69 -1.36 32.26
CA ALA A 291 7.70 -2.06 30.97
C ALA A 291 6.36 -2.78 30.69
N LEU A 292 5.76 -3.39 31.71
CA LEU A 292 4.45 -4.06 31.58
C LEU A 292 3.30 -3.09 31.22
N ARG A 293 3.42 -1.80 31.55
CA ARG A 293 2.43 -0.79 31.12
C ARG A 293 2.38 -0.64 29.60
N LEU A 294 3.53 -0.81 28.94
CA LEU A 294 3.62 -0.78 27.48
C LEU A 294 2.91 -2.00 26.84
N ALA A 295 2.98 -3.16 27.49
CA ALA A 295 2.31 -4.37 27.04
C ALA A 295 0.78 -4.34 27.24
N ARG A 296 0.30 -3.61 28.26
CA ARG A 296 -1.14 -3.51 28.59
C ARG A 296 -1.91 -2.51 27.73
N ASN A 297 -1.23 -1.51 27.17
CA ASN A 297 -1.82 -0.54 26.26
C ASN A 297 -1.19 -0.69 24.87
N PRO A 298 -1.49 -1.77 24.12
CA PRO A 298 -1.18 -1.77 22.70
C PRO A 298 -1.87 -0.54 22.09
N VAL A 299 -1.11 0.27 21.36
CA VAL A 299 -1.67 1.42 20.62
C VAL A 299 -2.80 0.86 19.75
N SER A 300 -4.03 1.18 20.15
CA SER A 300 -5.23 0.45 19.76
C SER A 300 -5.46 0.53 18.26
N GLY A 301 -5.24 -0.58 17.56
CA GLY A 301 -5.70 -0.83 16.21
C GLY A 301 -6.81 -1.86 16.23
N ARG A 302 -8.03 -1.48 16.61
CA ARG A 302 -9.20 -2.34 16.41
C ARG A 302 -9.50 -2.34 14.90
N PRO A 303 -9.37 -3.45 14.15
CA PRO A 303 -9.84 -3.47 12.77
C PRO A 303 -11.37 -3.23 12.78
N PRO A 304 -11.94 -2.57 11.76
CA PRO A 304 -13.37 -2.50 11.61
C PRO A 304 -13.92 -3.93 11.57
N ASN A 305 -14.97 -4.16 12.34
CA ASN A 305 -15.66 -5.43 12.46
C ASN A 305 -16.22 -5.80 11.08
N ILE A 306 -15.49 -6.58 10.29
CA ILE A 306 -16.03 -7.21 9.08
C ILE A 306 -16.91 -8.33 9.59
N LEU A 307 -18.22 -8.05 9.65
CA LEU A 307 -19.25 -9.06 9.81
C LEU A 307 -19.09 -10.06 8.66
N THR A 308 -18.56 -11.24 8.95
CA THR A 308 -18.72 -12.40 8.08
C THR A 308 -20.19 -12.80 8.14
N PRO A 309 -20.93 -12.86 7.02
CA PRO A 309 -22.24 -13.47 7.03
C PRO A 309 -22.05 -14.96 7.30
N GLU A 310 -22.68 -15.45 8.38
CA GLU A 310 -22.75 -16.87 8.69
C GLU A 310 -23.37 -17.60 7.50
N THR A 311 -22.63 -18.57 6.98
CA THR A 311 -23.15 -19.63 6.13
C THR A 311 -24.18 -20.45 6.92
N THR A 312 -25.42 -20.40 6.47
CA THR A 312 -26.39 -21.50 6.57
C THR A 312 -26.88 -21.84 5.18
#